data_AF-A0A7W4A0I0-F1
#
_entry.id   AF-A0A7W4A0I0-F1
#
_cell.length_a   1.000
_cell.length_b   1.000
_cell.length_c   1.000
_cell.angle_alpha   90.00
_cell.angle_beta   90.00
_cell.angle_gamma   90.00
#
_symmetry.space_group_name_H-M   'P 1'
#
loop_
_entity.id
_entity.type
_entity.pdbx_description
1 polymer ?
#
loop_
_entity_poly.entity_id
_entity_poly.type
_entity_poly.pdbx_seq_one_letter_code
_entity_poly.pdbx_strand_id
1 'polypeptide(L)'
;MSLLLALSISTGILSGLLVWLTDFFDIASWLVFLGATSYFACTDKGMKGLVQVWLTNFSGTIWAMLIIVFSTYLAADFAPYATTAIFAFAMCFQAKFNVLKFIPGTFIGAAAIFSSNGEWMVTIIALFIGAIVGFLMTYTGEQLHKWSEHRSSDSKSQLSENGRSKSLGIK
;
A
#
# COMPACT_ATOMS: atom_id res chain seq x y z
N MET A 1 10.86 -2.69 -20.80
CA MET A 1 11.22 -1.90 -19.59
C MET A 1 11.26 -2.86 -18.40
N SER A 2 12.14 -2.67 -17.42
CA SER A 2 12.06 -3.47 -16.18
C SER A 2 10.76 -3.16 -15.45
N LEU A 3 10.16 -4.17 -14.80
CA LEU A 3 8.94 -4.00 -14.01
C LEU A 3 9.11 -2.90 -12.95
N LEU A 4 10.29 -2.85 -12.33
CA LEU A 4 10.63 -1.85 -11.31
C LEU A 4 10.55 -0.41 -11.84
N LEU A 5 10.98 -0.18 -13.08
CA LEU A 5 10.94 1.13 -13.72
C LEU A 5 9.51 1.52 -14.13
N ALA A 6 8.70 0.56 -14.59
CA ALA A 6 7.29 0.82 -14.89
C ALA A 6 6.48 1.16 -13.62
N LEU A 7 6.76 0.44 -12.52
CA LEU A 7 6.17 0.71 -11.22
C LEU A 7 6.61 2.06 -10.66
N SER A 8 7.90 2.41 -10.72
CA SER A 8 8.37 3.68 -10.18
C SER A 8 7.79 4.89 -10.91
N ILE A 9 7.64 4.83 -12.24
CA ILE A 9 6.97 5.88 -13.03
C ILE A 9 5.51 6.02 -12.61
N SER A 10 4.79 4.89 -12.56
CA SER A 10 3.38 4.84 -12.17
C SER A 10 3.16 5.41 -10.76
N THR A 11 3.93 4.92 -9.79
CA THR A 11 3.87 5.36 -8.39
C THR A 11 4.21 6.84 -8.26
N GLY A 12 5.24 7.34 -8.94
CA GLY A 12 5.63 8.76 -8.88
C GLY A 12 4.53 9.70 -9.38
N ILE A 13 3.93 9.40 -10.54
CA ILE A 13 2.87 10.22 -11.12
C ILE A 13 1.62 10.21 -10.24
N LEU A 14 1.16 9.03 -9.82
CA LEU A 14 -0.03 8.92 -8.97
C LEU A 14 0.20 9.56 -7.59
N SER A 15 1.41 9.47 -7.04
CA SER A 15 1.74 10.09 -5.75
C SER A 15 1.67 11.62 -5.83
N GLY A 16 2.21 12.22 -6.88
CA GLY A 16 2.13 13.67 -7.08
C GLY A 16 0.69 14.15 -7.23
N LEU A 17 -0.12 13.44 -8.01
CA LEU A 17 -1.54 13.75 -8.17
C LEU A 17 -2.33 13.55 -6.87
N LEU A 18 -1.99 12.53 -6.08
CA LEU A 18 -2.64 12.25 -4.81
C LEU A 18 -2.39 13.34 -3.78
N VAL A 19 -1.14 13.81 -3.64
CA VAL A 19 -0.81 14.90 -2.72
C VAL A 19 -1.57 16.17 -3.09
N TRP A 20 -1.58 16.50 -4.39
CA TRP A 20 -2.38 17.62 -4.88
C TRP A 20 -3.87 17.45 -4.57
N LEU A 21 -4.41 16.22 -4.65
CA LEU A 21 -5.80 15.94 -4.31
C LEU A 21 -6.07 16.09 -2.80
N THR A 22 -5.16 15.62 -1.94
CA THR A 22 -5.32 15.67 -0.49
C THR A 22 -5.43 17.09 0.05
N ASP A 23 -4.80 18.06 -0.61
CA ASP A 23 -4.87 19.48 -0.26
C ASP A 23 -6.30 20.05 -0.39
N PHE A 24 -7.15 19.49 -1.27
CA PHE A 24 -8.55 19.91 -1.39
C PHE A 24 -9.47 19.35 -0.31
N PHE A 25 -9.11 18.19 0.25
CA PHE A 25 -9.94 17.47 1.23
C PHE A 25 -9.50 17.68 2.68
N ASP A 26 -8.45 18.49 2.91
CA ASP A 26 -7.83 18.70 4.22
C ASP A 26 -7.41 17.39 4.91
N ILE A 27 -7.01 16.40 4.10
CA ILE A 27 -6.54 15.10 4.60
C ILE A 27 -5.02 15.15 4.63
N ALA A 28 -4.44 14.75 5.76
CA ALA A 28 -3.01 14.54 5.88
C ALA A 28 -2.48 13.55 4.83
N SER A 29 -1.69 14.05 3.88
CA SER A 29 -1.15 13.25 2.76
C SER A 29 -0.35 12.03 3.21
N TRP A 30 0.37 12.13 4.34
CA TRP A 30 1.12 11.01 4.91
C TRP A 30 0.23 9.84 5.35
N LEU A 31 -1.00 10.08 5.83
CA LEU A 31 -1.93 9.01 6.20
C LEU A 31 -2.36 8.20 4.96
N VAL A 32 -2.55 8.89 3.84
CA VAL A 32 -2.84 8.26 2.56
C VAL A 32 -1.63 7.46 2.06
N PHE A 33 -0.41 7.97 2.23
CA PHE A 33 0.80 7.23 1.92
C PHE A 33 1.02 6.00 2.80
N LEU A 34 0.65 6.05 4.09
CA LEU A 34 0.66 4.87 4.97
C LEU A 34 -0.29 3.79 4.43
N GLY A 35 -1.49 4.18 3.99
CA GLY A 35 -2.42 3.27 3.31
C GLY A 35 -1.83 2.67 2.03
N ALA A 36 -1.26 3.49 1.15
CA ALA A 36 -0.63 3.01 -0.09
C ALA A 36 0.55 2.06 0.19
N THR A 37 1.39 2.40 1.18
CA THR A 37 2.54 1.59 1.61
C THR A 37 2.09 0.25 2.17
N SER A 38 1.01 0.23 2.95
CA SER A 38 0.45 -1.03 3.49
C SER A 38 0.02 -1.98 2.37
N TYR A 39 -0.48 -1.45 1.25
CA TYR A 39 -0.78 -2.26 0.07
C TYR A 39 0.49 -2.77 -0.64
N PHE A 40 1.51 -1.92 -0.83
CA PHE A 40 2.79 -2.36 -1.40
C PHE A 40 3.50 -3.43 -0.58
N ALA A 41 3.36 -3.39 0.75
CA ALA A 41 3.95 -4.35 1.67
C ALA A 41 3.13 -5.64 1.80
N CYS A 42 1.87 -5.66 1.33
CA CYS A 42 1.04 -6.85 1.38
C CYS A 42 1.55 -7.91 0.39
N THR A 43 1.72 -9.14 0.88
CA THR A 43 2.18 -10.28 0.06
C THR A 43 1.10 -10.77 -0.91
N ASP A 44 -0.16 -10.61 -0.54
CA ASP A 44 -1.29 -11.00 -1.39
C ASP A 44 -1.57 -9.87 -2.39
N LYS A 45 -1.67 -10.23 -3.67
CA LYS A 45 -1.92 -9.26 -4.76
C LYS A 45 -3.40 -9.17 -5.13
N GLY A 46 -3.76 -8.06 -5.76
CA GLY A 46 -5.08 -7.85 -6.33
C GLY A 46 -6.14 -7.48 -5.29
N MET A 47 -7.40 -7.75 -5.61
CA MET A 47 -8.53 -7.44 -4.71
C MET A 47 -8.45 -8.16 -3.36
N LYS A 48 -7.91 -9.39 -3.32
CA LYS A 48 -7.71 -10.12 -2.07
C LYS A 48 -6.73 -9.40 -1.14
N GLY A 49 -5.62 -8.91 -1.71
CA GLY A 49 -4.64 -8.09 -0.99
C GLY A 49 -5.23 -6.79 -0.48
N LEU A 50 -6.05 -6.12 -1.30
CA LEU A 50 -6.70 -4.86 -0.91
C LEU A 50 -7.63 -5.03 0.29
N VAL A 51 -8.50 -6.05 0.25
CA VAL A 51 -9.41 -6.37 1.35
C VAL A 51 -8.62 -6.73 2.61
N GLN A 52 -7.56 -7.54 2.48
CA GLN A 52 -6.71 -7.89 3.61
C GLN A 52 -6.08 -6.65 4.25
N VAL A 53 -5.56 -5.72 3.44
CA VAL A 53 -4.95 -4.47 3.91
C VAL A 53 -5.95 -3.58 4.62
N TRP A 54 -7.16 -3.42 4.08
CA TRP A 54 -8.22 -2.65 4.76
C TRP A 54 -8.55 -3.26 6.12
N LEU A 55 -8.74 -4.57 6.20
CA LEU A 55 -9.09 -5.24 7.44
C LEU A 55 -7.96 -5.20 8.46
N THR A 56 -6.71 -5.36 8.04
CA THR A 56 -5.56 -5.27 8.94
C THR A 56 -5.32 -3.86 9.43
N ASN A 57 -5.44 -2.86 8.54
CA ASN A 57 -5.30 -1.44 8.90
C ASN A 57 -6.41 -1.04 9.88
N PHE A 58 -7.67 -1.39 9.58
CA PHE A 58 -8.81 -1.11 10.45
C PHE A 58 -8.71 -1.82 11.81
N SER A 59 -8.22 -3.06 11.84
CA SER A 59 -7.91 -3.72 13.10
C SER A 59 -6.84 -2.94 13.89
N GLY A 60 -5.79 -2.48 13.22
CA GLY A 60 -4.74 -1.66 13.82
C GLY A 60 -5.27 -0.35 14.43
N THR A 61 -6.19 0.33 13.74
CA THR A 61 -6.79 1.56 14.27
C THR A 61 -7.59 1.28 15.55
N ILE A 62 -8.32 0.16 15.62
CA ILE A 62 -9.02 -0.27 16.84
C ILE A 62 -8.04 -0.50 17.98
N TRP A 63 -6.94 -1.23 17.74
CA TRP A 63 -5.94 -1.48 18.79
C TRP A 63 -5.27 -0.21 19.29
N ALA A 64 -4.95 0.75 18.41
CA ALA A 64 -4.41 2.04 18.82
C ALA A 64 -5.39 2.85 19.66
N MET A 65 -6.68 2.85 19.30
CA MET A 65 -7.71 3.51 20.11
C MET A 65 -7.81 2.87 21.51
N LEU A 66 -7.74 1.53 21.60
CA LEU A 66 -7.69 0.85 22.89
C LEU A 66 -6.45 1.21 23.70
N ILE A 67 -5.28 1.34 23.07
CA ILE A 67 -4.04 1.78 23.74
C ILE A 67 -4.22 3.20 24.30
N ILE A 68 -4.71 4.15 23.49
CA ILE A 68 -4.93 5.55 23.92
C ILE A 68 -5.88 5.57 25.12
N VAL A 69 -7.04 4.93 25.00
CA VAL A 69 -8.06 4.91 26.05
C VAL A 69 -7.55 4.22 27.32
N PHE A 70 -6.90 3.06 27.20
CA PHE A 70 -6.43 2.34 28.39
C PHE A 70 -5.25 3.06 29.08
N SER A 71 -4.39 3.73 28.30
CA SER A 71 -3.28 4.51 28.84
C SER A 71 -3.73 5.72 29.66
N THR A 72 -4.89 6.31 29.35
CA THR A 72 -5.42 7.45 30.12
C THR A 72 -6.08 7.02 31.43
N TYR A 73 -6.59 5.79 31.53
CA TYR A 73 -7.16 5.27 32.77
C TYR A 73 -6.12 4.80 33.79
N LEU A 74 -4.92 4.41 33.34
CA LEU A 74 -3.84 4.02 34.22
C LEU A 74 -2.95 5.24 34.51
N ALA A 75 -3.20 5.93 35.62
CA ALA A 75 -2.48 7.13 36.06
C ALA A 75 -1.04 6.86 36.59
N ALA A 76 -0.32 5.91 36.01
CA ALA A 76 1.05 5.57 36.39
C ALA A 76 2.03 5.91 35.26
N ASP A 77 3.21 6.45 35.60
CA ASP A 77 4.22 6.86 34.61
C ASP A 77 4.67 5.71 33.68
N PHE A 78 4.54 4.46 34.13
CA PHE A 78 4.88 3.27 33.33
C PHE A 78 3.71 2.70 32.50
N ALA A 79 2.49 3.17 32.73
CA ALA A 79 1.27 2.67 32.10
C ALA A 79 1.29 2.63 30.56
N PRO A 80 1.75 3.66 29.83
CA PRO A 80 1.74 3.62 28.37
C PRO A 80 2.68 2.55 27.80
N TYR A 81 3.82 2.29 28.45
CA TYR A 81 4.77 1.26 28.01
C TYR A 81 4.19 -0.15 28.20
N ALA A 82 3.62 -0.42 29.37
CA ALA A 82 2.99 -1.71 29.67
C ALA A 82 1.80 -1.98 28.75
N THR A 83 0.94 -0.97 28.56
CA THR A 83 -0.25 -1.05 27.70
C THR A 83 0.14 -1.32 26.26
N THR A 84 1.12 -0.57 25.73
CA THR A 84 1.62 -0.76 24.37
C THR A 84 2.22 -2.16 24.18
N ALA A 85 2.98 -2.67 25.16
CA ALA A 85 3.55 -4.02 25.08
C ALA A 85 2.47 -5.11 25.01
N ILE A 86 1.43 -5.01 25.85
CA ILE A 86 0.31 -5.97 25.89
C ILE A 86 -0.45 -5.95 24.57
N PHE A 87 -0.82 -4.76 24.08
CA PHE A 87 -1.58 -4.66 22.84
C PHE A 87 -0.74 -4.98 21.60
N ALA A 88 0.56 -4.68 21.60
CA ALA A 88 1.46 -5.14 20.54
C ALA A 88 1.54 -6.67 20.46
N PHE A 89 1.58 -7.34 21.62
CA PHE A 89 1.49 -8.81 21.67
C PHE A 89 0.14 -9.31 21.11
N ALA A 90 -0.98 -8.67 21.48
CA ALA A 90 -2.30 -9.02 20.95
C ALA A 90 -2.40 -8.81 19.42
N MET A 91 -1.82 -7.72 18.89
CA MET A 91 -1.73 -7.44 17.45
C MET A 91 -0.94 -8.51 16.68
N CYS A 92 0.10 -9.07 17.28
CA CYS A 92 0.82 -10.20 16.69
C CYS A 92 0.02 -11.50 16.80
N PHE A 93 -0.63 -11.74 17.93
CA PHE A 93 -1.40 -12.97 18.16
C PHE A 93 -2.63 -13.09 17.24
N GLN A 94 -3.31 -11.98 16.94
CA GLN A 94 -4.46 -11.98 16.03
C GLN A 94 -4.11 -12.40 14.59
N ALA A 95 -2.83 -12.37 14.20
CA ALA A 95 -2.41 -12.81 12.87
C ALA A 95 -2.64 -14.31 12.63
N LYS A 96 -2.99 -15.07 13.66
CA LYS A 96 -3.51 -16.45 13.53
C LYS A 96 -4.78 -16.53 12.68
N PHE A 97 -5.57 -15.45 12.61
CA PHE A 97 -6.72 -15.39 11.70
C PHE A 97 -6.25 -15.12 10.28
N ASN A 98 -6.64 -15.98 9.32
CA ASN A 98 -6.22 -15.89 7.91
C ASN A 98 -6.47 -14.53 7.25
N VAL A 99 -7.49 -13.81 7.73
CA VAL A 99 -7.89 -12.49 7.20
C VAL A 99 -7.00 -11.36 7.73
N LEU A 100 -6.39 -11.54 8.92
CA LEU A 100 -5.53 -10.55 9.59
C LEU A 100 -4.06 -11.00 9.63
N LYS A 101 -3.68 -11.97 8.79
CA LYS A 101 -2.31 -12.52 8.75
C LYS A 101 -1.23 -11.47 8.42
N PHE A 102 -1.61 -10.34 7.83
CA PHE A 102 -0.70 -9.25 7.48
C PHE A 102 -0.43 -8.33 8.69
N ILE A 103 0.43 -8.81 9.59
CA ILE A 103 0.87 -8.09 10.79
C ILE A 103 1.34 -6.66 10.51
N PRO A 104 2.17 -6.39 9.46
CA PRO A 104 2.62 -5.03 9.20
C PRO A 104 1.48 -4.04 8.96
N GLY A 105 0.37 -4.47 8.33
CA GLY A 105 -0.80 -3.63 8.13
C GLY A 105 -1.45 -3.20 9.44
N THR A 106 -1.53 -4.10 10.42
CA THR A 106 -2.04 -3.76 11.76
C THR A 106 -1.17 -2.71 12.44
N PHE A 107 0.16 -2.83 12.37
CA PHE A 107 1.06 -1.82 12.94
C PHE A 107 0.97 -0.47 12.21
N ILE A 108 0.81 -0.47 10.88
CA ILE A 108 0.62 0.76 10.09
C ILE A 108 -0.68 1.45 10.48
N GLY A 109 -1.78 0.71 10.61
CA GLY A 109 -3.06 1.24 11.06
C GLY A 109 -3.00 1.85 12.47
N ALA A 110 -2.29 1.19 13.39
CA ALA A 110 -2.08 1.71 14.73
C ALA A 110 -1.22 3.00 14.72
N ALA A 111 -0.11 2.98 13.97
CA ALA A 111 0.78 4.14 13.81
C ALA A 111 0.06 5.34 13.19
N ALA A 112 -0.87 5.10 12.26
CA ALA A 112 -1.66 6.15 11.64
C ALA A 112 -2.53 6.91 12.66
N ILE A 113 -3.15 6.19 13.62
CA ILE A 113 -3.94 6.80 14.70
C ILE A 113 -3.07 7.59 15.67
N PHE A 114 -1.90 7.04 16.04
CA PHE A 114 -0.98 7.77 16.91
C PHE A 114 -0.46 9.04 16.24
N SER A 115 -0.22 9.01 14.93
CA SER A 115 0.21 10.17 14.15
C SER A 115 -0.89 11.20 13.91
N SER A 116 -2.17 10.80 13.93
CA SER A 116 -3.32 11.70 13.79
C SER A 116 -3.92 12.12 15.14
N ASN A 117 -3.19 11.90 16.24
CA ASN A 117 -3.61 12.30 17.58
C ASN A 117 -5.00 11.73 17.98
N GLY A 118 -5.32 10.52 17.52
CA GLY A 118 -6.59 9.85 17.86
C GLY A 118 -7.77 10.18 16.94
N GLU A 119 -7.59 10.96 15.86
CA GLU A 119 -8.65 11.26 14.89
C GLU A 119 -8.99 10.06 14.00
N TRP A 120 -9.76 9.13 14.55
CA TRP A 120 -10.02 7.83 13.96
C TRP A 120 -10.81 7.88 12.65
N MET A 121 -11.79 8.79 12.51
CA MET A 121 -12.61 8.89 11.29
C MET A 121 -11.78 9.28 10.06
N VAL A 122 -11.05 10.40 10.17
CA VAL A 122 -10.19 10.90 9.08
C VAL A 122 -9.11 9.89 8.75
N THR A 123 -8.52 9.26 9.78
CA THR A 123 -7.46 8.25 9.61
C THR A 123 -7.96 7.03 8.83
N ILE A 124 -9.12 6.47 9.20
CA ILE A 124 -9.66 5.30 8.51
C ILE A 124 -9.96 5.64 7.04
N ILE A 125 -10.59 6.79 6.78
CA ILE A 125 -10.89 7.22 5.41
C ILE A 125 -9.60 7.39 4.61
N ALA A 126 -8.58 8.05 5.17
CA ALA A 126 -7.29 8.26 4.53
C ALA A 126 -6.57 6.93 4.22
N LEU A 127 -6.56 5.98 5.16
CA LEU A 127 -5.98 4.66 4.96
C LEU A 127 -6.70 3.86 3.87
N PHE A 128 -8.04 3.96 3.81
CA PHE A 128 -8.83 3.28 2.79
C PHE A 128 -8.55 3.83 1.39
N ILE A 129 -8.56 5.16 1.24
CA ILE A 129 -8.21 5.84 0.00
C ILE A 129 -6.78 5.48 -0.40
N GLY A 130 -5.84 5.54 0.56
CA GLY A 130 -4.45 5.20 0.34
C GLY A 130 -4.26 3.79 -0.19
N ALA A 131 -4.93 2.81 0.39
CA ALA A 131 -4.85 1.42 -0.08
C ALA A 131 -5.41 1.25 -1.51
N ILE A 132 -6.50 1.95 -1.87
CA ILE A 132 -7.02 1.98 -3.26
C ILE A 132 -5.96 2.55 -4.20
N VAL A 133 -5.34 3.66 -3.80
CA VAL A 133 -4.32 4.32 -4.60
C VAL A 133 -3.09 3.41 -4.78
N GLY A 134 -2.63 2.72 -3.73
CA GLY A 134 -1.57 1.72 -3.82
C GLY A 134 -1.92 0.56 -4.75
N PHE A 135 -3.17 0.09 -4.72
CA PHE A 135 -3.69 -0.88 -5.68
C PHE A 135 -3.65 -0.34 -7.12
N LEU A 136 -4.07 0.90 -7.35
CA LEU A 136 -4.01 1.52 -8.66
C LEU A 136 -2.58 1.66 -9.16
N MET A 137 -1.65 2.15 -8.33
CA MET A 137 -0.24 2.33 -8.67
C MET A 137 0.42 1.03 -9.15
N THR A 138 0.16 -0.08 -8.44
CA THR A 138 0.65 -1.41 -8.83
C THR A 138 -0.03 -1.91 -10.09
N TYR A 139 -1.35 -1.77 -10.20
CA TYR A 139 -2.11 -2.21 -11.37
C TYR A 139 -1.65 -1.48 -12.65
N THR A 140 -1.55 -0.15 -12.62
CA THR A 140 -1.13 0.64 -13.78
C THR A 140 0.33 0.39 -14.15
N GLY A 141 1.21 0.17 -13.16
CA GLY A 141 2.61 -0.18 -13.42
C GLY A 141 2.78 -1.57 -14.05
N GLU A 142 2.02 -2.57 -13.60
CA GLU A 142 2.01 -3.91 -14.21
C GLU A 142 1.47 -3.87 -15.66
N GLN A 143 0.43 -3.08 -15.91
CA GLN A 143 -0.12 -2.91 -17.26
C GLN A 143 0.86 -2.17 -18.19
N LEU A 144 1.55 -1.14 -17.69
CA LEU A 144 2.58 -0.42 -18.45
C LEU A 144 3.77 -1.34 -18.81
N HIS A 145 4.15 -2.23 -17.90
CA HIS A 145 5.19 -3.23 -18.15
C HIS A 145 4.79 -4.18 -19.28
N LYS A 146 3.58 -4.76 -19.23
CA LYS A 146 3.06 -5.63 -20.30
C LYS A 146 3.00 -4.93 -21.66
N TRP A 147 2.56 -3.68 -21.70
CA TRP A 147 2.55 -2.85 -22.92
C TRP A 147 3.96 -2.63 -23.48
N SER A 148 4.96 -2.42 -22.60
CA SER A 148 6.34 -2.28 -23.03
C SER A 148 6.95 -3.59 -23.54
N GLU A 149 6.59 -4.73 -22.96
CA GLU A 149 7.05 -6.04 -23.44
C GLU A 149 6.47 -6.36 -24.81
N HIS A 150 5.16 -6.15 -25.02
CA HIS A 150 4.51 -6.37 -26.32
C HIS A 150 5.17 -5.57 -27.46
N ARG A 151 5.51 -4.29 -27.23
CA ARG A 151 6.26 -3.49 -28.22
C ARG A 151 7.66 -4.02 -28.47
N SER A 152 8.30 -4.62 -27.48
CA SER A 152 9.65 -5.18 -27.62
C SER A 152 9.65 -6.47 -28.44
N SER A 153 8.60 -7.30 -28.31
CA SER A 153 8.40 -8.50 -29.12
C SER A 153 8.01 -8.17 -30.58
N ASP A 154 7.12 -7.20 -30.81
CA ASP A 154 6.76 -6.77 -32.18
C ASP A 154 7.93 -6.12 -32.92
N SER A 155 8.77 -5.35 -32.22
CA SER A 155 9.96 -4.78 -32.84
C SER A 155 10.98 -5.87 -33.24
N LYS A 156 11.14 -6.92 -32.43
CA LYS A 156 12.04 -8.04 -32.74
C LYS A 156 11.54 -8.94 -33.87
N SER A 157 10.23 -9.22 -33.97
CA SER A 157 9.65 -9.99 -35.07
C SER A 157 9.81 -9.26 -36.40
N GLN A 158 9.55 -7.95 -36.42
CA GLN A 158 9.76 -7.09 -37.58
C GLN A 158 11.23 -7.03 -38.03
N LEU A 159 12.19 -6.91 -37.09
CA LEU A 159 13.62 -6.95 -37.41
C LEU A 159 14.06 -8.30 -37.98
N SER A 160 13.49 -9.42 -37.48
CA SER A 160 13.79 -10.76 -37.98
C SER A 160 13.22 -11.02 -39.38
N GLU A 161 12.02 -10.56 -39.69
CA GLU A 161 11.44 -10.66 -41.03
C GLU A 161 12.19 -9.79 -42.04
N ASN A 162 12.55 -8.56 -41.66
CA ASN A 162 13.25 -7.63 -42.54
C ASN A 162 14.71 -8.09 -42.82
N GLY A 163 15.36 -8.73 -41.84
CA GLY A 163 16.66 -9.38 -42.03
C GLY A 163 16.61 -10.60 -42.95
N ARG A 164 15.54 -11.41 -42.86
CA ARG A 164 15.32 -12.59 -43.71
C ARG A 164 14.95 -12.22 -45.15
N SER A 165 14.18 -11.15 -45.34
CA SER A 165 13.86 -10.60 -46.68
C SER A 165 15.10 -10.06 -47.40
N LYS A 166 15.99 -9.35 -46.70
CA LYS A 166 17.28 -8.90 -47.27
C LYS A 166 18.22 -10.03 -47.67
N SER A 167 18.19 -11.19 -46.98
CA SER A 167 19.02 -12.34 -47.35
C SER A 167 18.48 -13.11 -48.57
N LEU A 168 17.19 -12.98 -48.88
CA LEU A 168 16.53 -13.61 -50.03
C LEU A 168 16.50 -12.70 -51.27
N GLY A 169 16.77 -11.40 -51.11
CA GLY A 169 16.82 -10.39 -52.18
C GLY A 169 18.20 -10.16 -52.79
N ILE A 170 19.21 -11.00 -52.53
CA ILE A 170 20.46 -10.99 -53.30
C ILE A 170 20.27 -11.88 -54.52
N LYS A 171 19.75 -11.28 -55.59
CA LYS A 171 20.05 -11.61 -56.98
C LYS A 171 20.05 -10.34 -57.80
#